data_AF-A0A349EU51-F1
#
_entry.id   AF-A0A349EU51-F1
#
_cell.length_a   1.000
_cell.length_b   1.000
_cell.length_c   1.000
_cell.angle_alpha   90.00
_cell.angle_beta   90.00
_cell.angle_gamma   90.00
#
_symmetry.space_group_name_H-M   'P 1'
#
loop_
_entity.id
_entity.type
_entity.pdbx_description
1 polymer ?
#
loop_
_entity_poly.entity_id
_entity_poly.type
_entity_poly.pdbx_seq_one_letter_code
_entity_poly.pdbx_strand_id
1 'polypeptide(L)'
;SILLLIDKGDNENAGKMIVALSRFFRISISRGKNIIPVTSELDHVNYYLKIQKMRFKDNFAYELNYDKNEIAPYFVMKLILQPIVENAIVHGIGEHPKENA
;
A
#
# COMPACT_ATOMS: atom_id res chain seq x y z
N SER A 1 1.57 -12.15 7.74
CA SER A 1 2.95 -11.73 7.38
C SER A 1 3.47 -12.63 6.26
N ILE A 2 4.54 -12.25 5.55
CA ILE A 2 5.12 -13.11 4.49
C ILE A 2 5.55 -14.47 5.03
N LEU A 3 6.20 -14.48 6.20
CA LEU A 3 6.61 -15.71 6.89
C LEU A 3 5.42 -16.67 7.09
N LEU A 4 4.30 -16.15 7.59
CA LEU A 4 3.08 -16.95 7.79
C LEU A 4 2.48 -17.49 6.48
N LEU A 5 2.69 -16.83 5.34
CA LEU A 5 2.26 -17.36 4.04
C LEU A 5 3.18 -18.51 3.60
N ILE A 6 4.49 -18.36 3.79
CA ILE A 6 5.48 -19.43 3.50
C ILE A 6 5.23 -20.64 4.39
N ASP A 7 5.01 -20.43 5.70
CA ASP A 7 4.73 -21.52 6.66
C ASP A 7 3.45 -22.29 6.32
N LYS A 8 2.47 -21.63 5.69
CA LYS A 8 1.23 -22.24 5.20
C LYS A 8 1.36 -22.86 3.81
N GLY A 9 2.54 -22.81 3.18
CA GLY A 9 2.78 -23.29 1.83
C GLY A 9 2.19 -22.40 0.72
N ASP A 10 1.69 -21.20 1.06
CA ASP A 10 1.10 -20.24 0.12
C ASP A 10 2.19 -19.37 -0.53
N ASN A 11 3.05 -20.03 -1.30
CA ASN A 11 4.21 -19.41 -1.95
C ASN A 11 3.80 -18.41 -3.03
N GLU A 12 2.63 -18.59 -3.65
CA GLU A 12 2.12 -17.66 -4.66
C GLU A 12 1.79 -16.30 -4.04
N ASN A 13 1.03 -16.28 -2.95
CA ASN A 13 0.71 -15.02 -2.27
C ASN A 13 1.93 -14.44 -1.57
N ALA A 14 2.84 -15.27 -1.05
CA ALA A 14 4.13 -14.79 -0.54
C ALA A 14 4.91 -14.04 -1.64
N GLY A 15 5.03 -14.61 -2.84
CA GLY A 15 5.67 -13.98 -3.99
C GLY A 15 5.00 -12.66 -4.40
N LYS A 16 3.67 -12.63 -4.48
CA LYS A 16 2.91 -11.40 -4.77
C LYS A 16 3.17 -10.31 -3.73
N MET A 17 3.22 -10.66 -2.45
CA MET A 17 3.47 -9.71 -1.36
C MET A 17 4.91 -9.16 -1.41
N ILE A 18 5.89 -10.00 -1.73
CA ILE A 18 7.30 -9.59 -1.93
C ILE A 18 7.42 -8.60 -3.09
N VAL A 19 6.74 -8.87 -4.21
CA VAL A 19 6.73 -7.97 -5.37
C VAL A 19 6.08 -6.63 -5.02
N ALA A 20 4.95 -6.66 -4.30
CA ALA A 20 4.28 -5.44 -3.85
C ALA A 20 5.16 -4.59 -2.92
N LEU A 21 5.83 -5.21 -1.95
CA LEU A 21 6.79 -4.53 -1.06
C LEU A 21 7.96 -3.94 -1.85
N SER A 22 8.51 -4.68 -2.80
CA SER A 22 9.62 -4.21 -3.63
C SER A 22 9.24 -2.94 -4.41
N ARG A 23 8.00 -2.89 -4.94
CA ARG A 23 7.48 -1.73 -5.67
C ARG A 23 7.19 -0.55 -4.73
N PHE A 24 6.61 -0.82 -3.55
CA PHE A 24 6.40 0.16 -2.49
C PHE A 24 7.72 0.84 -2.10
N PHE A 25 8.75 0.08 -1.74
CA PHE A 25 10.05 0.63 -1.36
C PHE A 25 10.75 1.38 -2.49
N ARG A 26 10.67 0.89 -3.73
CA ARG A 26 11.28 1.56 -4.89
C ARG A 26 10.77 3.00 -5.04
N ILE A 27 9.46 3.22 -4.86
CA ILE A 27 8.86 4.56 -4.95
C ILE A 27 9.22 5.38 -3.71
N SER A 28 9.20 4.79 -2.52
CA SER A 28 9.61 5.48 -1.29
C SER A 28 11.07 6.00 -1.34
N ILE A 29 11.99 5.25 -1.96
CA ILE A 29 13.42 5.59 -1.96
C ILE A 29 13.79 6.61 -3.08
N SER A 30 12.99 6.74 -4.14
CA SER A 30 12.96 7.82 -5.17
C SER A 30 14.27 8.56 -5.56
N ARG A 31 15.46 7.94 -5.48
CA ARG A 31 16.75 8.52 -5.93
C ARG A 31 16.99 9.98 -5.49
N GLY A 32 16.53 10.37 -4.29
CA GLY A 32 16.70 11.73 -3.75
C GLY A 32 15.73 12.81 -4.26
N LYS A 33 14.73 12.47 -5.09
CA LYS A 33 13.68 13.43 -5.45
C LYS A 33 12.63 13.53 -4.34
N ASN A 34 12.37 14.76 -3.89
CA ASN A 34 11.35 15.05 -2.87
C ASN A 34 9.99 15.43 -3.48
N ILE A 35 9.97 15.86 -4.74
CA ILE A 35 8.76 16.19 -5.50
C ILE A 35 8.59 15.15 -6.61
N ILE A 36 7.42 14.52 -6.67
CA ILE A 36 7.08 13.46 -7.62
C ILE A 36 5.70 13.72 -8.26
N PRO A 37 5.40 13.15 -9.44
CA PRO A 37 4.05 13.23 -10.00
C PRO A 37 3.02 12.65 -9.03
N VAL A 38 1.82 13.26 -8.96
CA VAL A 38 0.71 12.75 -8.13
C VAL A 38 0.37 11.30 -8.47
N THR A 39 0.48 10.92 -9.74
CA THR A 39 0.29 9.54 -10.20
C THR A 39 1.26 8.55 -9.52
N SER A 40 2.51 8.97 -9.27
CA SER A 40 3.50 8.14 -8.57
C SER A 40 3.19 8.00 -7.08
N GLU A 41 2.69 9.07 -6.45
CA GLU A 41 2.23 9.03 -5.05
C GLU A 41 1.01 8.12 -4.90
N LEU A 42 0.07 8.17 -5.84
CA LEU A 42 -1.10 7.27 -5.85
C LEU A 42 -0.72 5.81 -6.13
N ASP A 43 0.27 5.56 -6.99
CA ASP A 43 0.83 4.22 -7.17
C ASP A 43 1.44 3.69 -5.87
N HIS A 44 2.16 4.54 -5.13
CA HIS A 44 2.71 4.20 -3.83
C HIS A 44 1.61 3.82 -2.83
N VAL A 45 0.56 4.64 -2.72
CA VAL A 45 -0.63 4.36 -1.91
C VAL A 45 -1.29 3.04 -2.34
N ASN A 46 -1.45 2.78 -3.64
CA ASN A 46 -2.05 1.54 -4.13
C ASN A 46 -1.24 0.30 -3.75
N TYR A 47 0.10 0.34 -3.85
CA TYR A 47 0.93 -0.79 -3.40
C TYR A 47 0.83 -1.00 -1.89
N TYR A 48 0.80 0.07 -1.11
CA TYR A 48 0.59 0.00 0.33
C TYR A 48 -0.75 -0.66 0.69
N LEU A 49 -1.84 -0.20 0.08
CA LEU A 49 -3.19 -0.74 0.30
C LEU A 49 -3.29 -2.21 -0.13
N LYS A 50 -2.62 -2.62 -1.21
CA LYS A 50 -2.53 -4.04 -1.61
C LYS A 50 -1.83 -4.89 -0.55
N ILE A 51 -0.72 -4.41 0.02
CA ILE A 51 -0.01 -5.12 1.10
C ILE A 51 -0.94 -5.27 2.32
N GLN A 52 -1.66 -4.22 2.68
CA GLN A 52 -2.59 -4.26 3.82
C GLN A 52 -3.79 -5.16 3.54
N LYS A 53 -4.34 -5.18 2.31
CA LYS A 53 -5.39 -6.13 1.90
C LYS A 53 -4.93 -7.58 2.00
N MET A 54 -3.70 -7.89 1.60
CA MET A 54 -3.16 -9.24 1.77
C MET A 54 -2.97 -9.62 3.24
N ARG A 55 -2.65 -8.65 4.11
CA ARG A 55 -2.48 -8.86 5.55
C ARG A 55 -3.81 -9.08 6.28
N PHE A 56 -4.81 -8.27 5.98
CA PHE A 56 -6.11 -8.25 6.69
C PHE A 56 -7.22 -9.02 5.97
N LYS A 57 -6.96 -9.52 4.75
CA LYS A 57 -7.89 -10.31 3.93
C LYS A 57 -9.27 -9.65 3.84
N ASP A 58 -10.31 -10.31 4.28
CA ASP A 58 -11.70 -9.85 4.16
C ASP A 58 -12.04 -8.71 5.12
N ASN A 59 -11.23 -8.50 6.16
CA ASN A 59 -11.41 -7.41 7.14
C ASN A 59 -10.92 -6.04 6.65
N PHE A 60 -10.51 -5.94 5.37
CA PHE A 60 -10.07 -4.68 4.78
C PHE A 60 -10.65 -4.49 3.39
N ALA A 61 -11.28 -3.34 3.15
CA ALA A 61 -11.69 -2.92 1.83
C ALA A 61 -11.21 -1.49 1.59
N TYR A 62 -10.86 -1.19 0.36
CA TYR A 62 -10.44 0.15 -0.04
C TYR A 62 -10.86 0.42 -1.48
N GLU A 63 -11.06 1.69 -1.78
CA GLU A 63 -11.32 2.18 -3.13
C GLU A 63 -10.43 3.39 -3.38
N LEU A 64 -9.93 3.51 -4.61
CA LEU A 64 -9.22 4.70 -5.07
C LEU A 64 -10.01 5.28 -6.24
N ASN A 65 -10.56 6.48 -6.05
CA ASN A 65 -11.35 7.16 -7.06
C ASN A 65 -10.70 8.51 -7.39
N TYR A 66 -10.32 8.69 -8.65
CA TYR A 66 -9.72 9.91 -9.20
C TYR A 66 -9.76 9.89 -10.73
N ASP A 67 -9.86 11.07 -11.36
CA ASP A 67 -9.67 11.20 -12.81
C ASP A 67 -8.17 11.27 -13.13
N LYS A 68 -7.69 10.27 -13.88
CA LYS A 68 -6.28 10.17 -14.27
C LYS A 68 -5.79 11.35 -15.12
N ASN A 69 -6.64 11.90 -15.97
CA ASN A 69 -6.28 13.00 -16.85
C ASN A 69 -6.20 14.32 -16.08
N GLU A 70 -7.11 14.52 -15.13
CA GLU A 70 -7.12 15.71 -14.28
C GLU A 70 -5.87 15.76 -13.39
N ILE A 71 -5.48 14.62 -12.78
CA ILE A 71 -4.36 14.60 -11.83
C ILE A 71 -2.97 14.56 -12.50
N ALA A 72 -2.87 14.15 -13.77
CA ALA A 72 -1.61 13.90 -14.46
C ALA A 72 -0.62 15.08 -14.45
N PRO A 73 -1.05 16.35 -14.56
CA PRO A 73 -0.13 17.50 -14.58
C PRO A 73 0.48 17.84 -13.21
N TYR A 74 -0.08 17.32 -12.11
CA TYR A 74 0.28 17.77 -10.77
C TYR A 74 1.45 17.00 -10.15
N PHE A 75 2.19 17.70 -9.29
CA PHE A 75 3.32 17.18 -8.52
C PHE A 75 3.10 17.46 -7.04
N VAL A 76 3.55 16.52 -6.21
CA VAL A 76 3.39 16.59 -4.75
C VAL A 76 4.68 16.19 -4.05
N MET A 77 4.75 16.56 -2.77
CA MET A 77 5.77 16.01 -1.88
C MET A 77 5.56 14.51 -1.77
N LYS A 78 6.65 13.76 -1.96
CA LYS A 78 6.67 12.32 -1.82
C LYS A 78 6.23 11.91 -0.41
N LEU A 79 5.41 10.86 -0.31
CA LEU A 79 4.86 10.32 0.94
C LEU A 79 3.86 11.23 1.66
N ILE A 80 3.35 12.29 1.02
CA ILE A 80 2.37 13.18 1.65
C ILE A 80 1.05 12.49 1.97
N LEU A 81 0.65 11.48 1.18
CA LEU A 81 -0.60 10.74 1.41
C LEU A 81 -0.43 9.60 2.41
N GLN A 82 0.80 9.09 2.58
CA GLN A 82 1.09 7.97 3.47
C GLN A 82 0.58 8.16 4.91
N PRO A 83 0.84 9.28 5.63
CA PRO A 83 0.36 9.43 7.00
C PRO A 83 -1.17 9.43 7.09
N ILE A 84 -1.86 9.95 6.08
CA ILE A 84 -3.33 9.96 6.03
C ILE A 84 -3.86 8.54 5.85
N VAL A 85 -3.28 7.79 4.92
CA VAL A 85 -3.67 6.40 4.64
C VAL A 85 -3.36 5.49 5.82
N GLU A 86 -2.19 5.65 6.45
CA GLU A 86 -1.81 4.91 7.66
C GLU A 86 -2.79 5.17 8.80
N ASN A 87 -3.11 6.44 9.07
CA ASN A 87 -4.09 6.80 10.08
C ASN A 87 -5.48 6.21 9.78
N ALA A 88 -5.94 6.25 8.53
CA ALA A 88 -7.24 5.69 8.15
C ALA A 88 -7.31 4.18 8.42
N ILE A 89 -6.24 3.43 8.16
CA ILE A 89 -6.18 1.98 8.43
C ILE A 89 -6.16 1.72 9.93
N VAL A 90 -5.35 2.45 10.70
CA VAL A 90 -5.27 2.31 12.16
C VAL A 90 -6.65 2.55 12.80
N HIS A 91 -7.36 3.60 12.37
CA HIS A 91 -8.70 3.88 12.89
C HIS A 91 -9.77 2.89 12.40
N GLY A 92 -9.68 2.41 11.16
CA GLY A 92 -10.69 1.52 10.57
C GLY A 92 -10.61 0.06 11.03
N ILE A 93 -9.40 -0.46 11.30
CA ILE A 93 -9.18 -1.88 11.60
C ILE A 93 -8.58 -2.10 13.00
N GLY A 94 -7.90 -1.10 13.57
CA GLY A 94 -7.09 -1.22 14.78
C GLY A 94 -5.66 -1.73 14.52
N GLU A 95 -4.82 -1.73 15.56
CA GLU A 95 -3.38 -2.11 15.43
C GLU A 95 -3.16 -3.62 15.17
N HIS A 96 -4.15 -4.46 15.45
CA HIS A 96 -4.06 -5.91 15.36
C HIS A 96 -5.19 -6.51 14.50
N PRO A 97 -4.88 -7.43 13.56
CA PRO A 97 -5.91 -8.28 12.99
C PRO A 97 -6.58 -9.02 14.15
N LYS A 98 -7.91 -8.97 14.26
CA LYS A 98 -8.63 -9.89 15.13
C LYS A 98 -8.36 -11.30 14.60
N GLU A 99 -7.51 -12.06 15.29
CA GLU A 99 -7.47 -13.51 15.11
C GLU A 99 -8.81 -14.06 15.61
N ASN A 100 -9.48 -14.78 14.71
CA ASN A 100 -10.68 -15.60 14.94
C ASN A 100 -12.03 -14.86 14.87
N ALA A 101 -12.76 -15.14 13.79
CA ALA A 101 -14.14 -15.62 13.87
C ALA A 101 -14.18 -16.98 13.15
#